data_AF-A0A7V3TWS0-F1
#
_entry.id   AF-A0A7V3TWS0-F1
#
_cell.length_a   1.000
_cell.length_b   1.000
_cell.length_c   1.000
_cell.angle_alpha   90.00
_cell.angle_beta   90.00
_cell.angle_gamma   90.00
#
_symmetry.space_group_name_H-M   'P 1'
#
loop_
_entity.id
_entity.type
_entity.pdbx_description
1 polymer ?
#
loop_
_entity_poly.entity_id
_entity_poly.type
_entity_poly.pdbx_seq_one_letter_code
_entity_poly.pdbx_strand_id
1 'polypeptide(L)'
;MRNSLDPLAWLDCTTTQRESSTGKVTAPTAGQRVNLCGTPPKCVLHVLNRPGVSVTWERGELHFHVAPEALTKAELALLLGHKEEVGGWLLLHKLLEAGYSLRLQPSEYGPGYVLIPTGKPSQPVDFPALFELYDTFHDSAVALLLDACRLLKIDPMDWPKTAERFVREATLRREECLTKPERPARG
;
A
#
# COMPACT_ATOMS: atom_id res chain seq x y z
N MET A 1 -17.72 -8.84 0.84
CA MET A 1 -17.83 -7.37 0.80
C MET A 1 -16.83 -6.76 1.77
N ARG A 2 -15.66 -6.33 1.30
CA ARG A 2 -14.81 -5.38 2.04
C ARG A 2 -14.99 -4.02 1.37
N ASN A 3 -16.03 -3.30 1.79
CA ASN A 3 -16.09 -1.85 1.69
C ASN A 3 -15.57 -1.35 3.04
N SER A 4 -14.24 -1.20 3.20
CA SER A 4 -13.67 -0.69 4.43
C SER A 4 -12.44 0.13 4.08
N LEU A 5 -12.51 1.42 4.35
CA LEU A 5 -11.39 2.34 4.27
C LEU A 5 -10.18 1.72 4.99
N ASP A 6 -9.17 1.40 4.20
CA ASP A 6 -7.98 0.71 4.61
C ASP A 6 -7.16 1.64 5.53
N PRO A 7 -6.71 1.22 6.73
CA PRO A 7 -5.71 1.96 7.51
C PRO A 7 -4.43 2.29 6.70
N LEU A 8 -4.27 1.65 5.54
CA LEU A 8 -3.20 1.86 4.58
C LEU A 8 -3.60 2.69 3.36
N ALA A 9 -4.71 3.43 3.42
CA ALA A 9 -5.15 4.34 2.35
C ALA A 9 -4.10 5.40 1.95
N TRP A 10 -3.06 5.63 2.76
CA TRP A 10 -1.94 6.47 2.37
C TRP A 10 -1.01 5.79 1.32
N LEU A 11 -0.92 4.45 1.30
CA LEU A 11 -0.30 3.69 0.20
C LEU A 11 -1.11 3.82 -1.10
N ASP A 12 -2.42 4.10 -1.01
CA ASP A 12 -3.23 4.49 -2.17
C ASP A 12 -2.94 5.92 -2.62
N CYS A 13 -2.74 6.86 -1.69
CA CYS A 13 -2.42 8.26 -2.02
C CYS A 13 -1.09 8.41 -2.79
N THR A 14 -0.09 7.59 -2.48
CA THR A 14 1.21 7.59 -3.19
C THR A 14 1.08 7.05 -4.61
N THR A 15 0.22 6.05 -4.81
CA THR A 15 -0.14 5.47 -6.10
C THR A 15 -0.74 6.52 -7.05
N THR A 16 -1.74 7.29 -6.58
CA THR A 16 -2.38 8.35 -7.39
C THR A 16 -1.43 9.51 -7.73
N GLN A 17 -0.52 9.88 -6.82
CA GLN A 17 0.46 10.95 -7.10
C GLN A 17 1.60 10.49 -8.02
N ARG A 18 2.00 9.21 -8.00
CA ARG A 18 2.99 8.64 -8.92
C ARG A 18 2.49 8.69 -10.36
N GLU A 19 1.22 8.35 -10.59
CA GLU A 19 0.57 8.46 -11.91
C GLU A 19 0.52 9.91 -12.42
N SER A 20 0.33 10.87 -11.52
CA SER A 20 0.29 12.30 -11.85
C SER A 20 1.66 12.90 -12.20
N SER A 21 2.76 12.31 -11.73
CA SER A 21 4.12 12.85 -11.88
C SER A 21 4.90 12.26 -13.07
N THR A 22 4.41 11.19 -13.69
CA THR A 22 4.95 10.64 -14.95
C THR A 22 4.41 11.32 -16.22
N GLY A 23 3.54 12.32 -16.10
CA GLY A 23 3.08 13.14 -17.21
C GLY A 23 4.11 14.17 -17.64
N LYS A 24 4.91 13.86 -18.67
CA LYS A 24 5.71 14.86 -19.38
C LYS A 24 4.74 15.89 -19.98
N VAL A 25 4.67 17.09 -19.40
CA VAL A 25 3.84 18.18 -19.90
C VAL A 25 4.43 18.67 -21.22
N THR A 26 3.91 18.15 -22.33
CA THR A 26 3.90 18.87 -23.61
C THR A 26 2.51 19.44 -23.78
N ALA A 27 2.43 20.77 -23.85
CA ALA A 27 1.17 21.50 -24.04
C ALA A 27 0.44 20.97 -25.29
N PRO A 28 -0.86 20.66 -25.23
CA PRO A 28 -1.60 20.27 -26.41
C PRO A 28 -1.88 21.50 -27.27
N THR A 29 -1.30 21.53 -28.46
CA THR A 29 -1.73 22.41 -29.55
C THR A 29 -3.19 22.07 -29.90
N ALA A 30 -4.05 23.10 -29.93
CA ALA A 30 -5.46 22.96 -30.22
C ALA A 30 -5.67 22.29 -31.60
N GLY A 31 -6.36 21.14 -31.62
CA GLY A 31 -6.84 20.52 -32.85
C GLY A 31 -6.67 19.00 -32.99
N GLN A 32 -6.04 18.29 -32.04
CA GLN A 32 -5.80 16.85 -32.20
C GLN A 32 -6.76 16.01 -31.35
N ARG A 33 -7.80 15.46 -31.98
CA ARG A 33 -8.53 14.30 -31.45
C ARG A 33 -7.62 13.09 -31.53
N VAL A 34 -6.99 12.72 -30.42
CA VAL A 34 -6.34 11.42 -30.26
C VAL A 34 -7.27 10.48 -29.49
N ASN A 35 -7.80 9.48 -30.20
CA ASN A 35 -8.35 8.27 -29.62
C ASN A 35 -7.22 7.52 -28.90
N LEU A 36 -7.09 7.70 -27.59
CA LEU A 36 -6.22 6.90 -26.73
C LEU A 36 -7.02 5.71 -26.18
N CYS A 37 -7.28 4.71 -27.02
CA CYS A 37 -7.75 3.41 -26.56
C CYS A 37 -6.53 2.61 -26.11
N GLY A 38 -6.28 2.61 -24.80
CA GLY A 38 -5.15 1.95 -24.16
C GLY A 38 -4.94 2.54 -22.79
N THR A 39 -5.73 2.10 -21.80
CA THR A 39 -5.47 2.43 -20.40
C THR A 39 -4.03 2.02 -20.06
N PRO A 40 -3.18 2.94 -19.58
CA PRO A 40 -1.80 2.60 -19.21
C PRO A 40 -1.79 1.50 -18.15
N PRO A 41 -0.72 0.68 -18.06
CA PRO A 41 -0.58 -0.26 -16.97
C PRO A 41 -0.62 0.51 -15.65
N LYS A 42 -1.68 0.25 -14.88
CA LYS A 42 -1.84 0.68 -13.50
C LYS A 42 -0.62 0.18 -12.72
N CYS A 43 0.00 1.03 -11.90
CA CYS A 43 1.19 0.64 -11.16
C CYS A 43 0.91 -0.50 -10.14
N VAL A 44 1.96 -1.19 -9.68
CA VAL A 44 1.87 -2.43 -8.86
C VAL A 44 0.91 -2.27 -7.67
N LEU A 45 1.05 -1.20 -6.90
CA LEU A 45 0.21 -0.91 -5.74
C LEU A 45 -1.28 -0.75 -6.12
N HIS A 46 -1.59 -0.09 -7.24
CA HIS A 46 -2.96 0.03 -7.74
C HIS A 46 -3.59 -1.33 -8.02
N VAL A 47 -2.80 -2.25 -8.59
CA VAL A 47 -3.25 -3.60 -8.92
C VAL A 47 -3.44 -4.44 -7.64
N LEU A 48 -2.55 -4.30 -6.65
CA LEU A 48 -2.66 -4.99 -5.36
C LEU A 48 -3.90 -4.58 -4.56
N ASN A 49 -4.29 -3.31 -4.63
CA ASN A 49 -5.43 -2.77 -3.87
C ASN A 49 -6.80 -3.04 -4.54
N ARG A 50 -6.84 -3.81 -5.64
CA ARG A 50 -8.12 -4.16 -6.27
C ARG A 50 -8.94 -5.13 -5.42
N PRO A 51 -10.28 -4.95 -5.36
CA PRO A 51 -11.16 -5.94 -4.75
C PRO A 51 -10.97 -7.32 -5.37
N GLY A 52 -10.80 -8.33 -4.51
CA GLY A 52 -10.59 -9.71 -4.95
C GLY A 52 -9.12 -10.09 -5.22
N VAL A 53 -8.18 -9.18 -4.97
CA VAL A 53 -6.74 -9.47 -4.96
C VAL A 53 -6.26 -9.51 -3.52
N SER A 54 -5.51 -10.54 -3.17
CA SER A 54 -4.79 -10.60 -1.90
C SER A 54 -3.50 -11.40 -2.05
N VAL A 55 -2.52 -11.11 -1.21
CA VAL A 55 -1.21 -11.77 -1.22
C VAL A 55 -0.92 -12.32 0.17
N THR A 56 -0.42 -13.55 0.23
CA THR A 56 0.05 -14.17 1.47
C THR A 56 1.51 -14.59 1.36
N TRP A 57 2.17 -14.71 2.51
CA TRP A 57 3.51 -15.25 2.66
C TRP A 57 3.41 -16.58 3.38
N GLU A 58 3.78 -17.66 2.70
CA GLU A 58 3.68 -19.01 3.25
C GLU A 58 4.92 -19.79 2.83
N ARG A 59 5.61 -20.40 3.79
CA ARG A 59 6.76 -21.29 3.55
C ARG A 59 7.86 -20.68 2.66
N GLY A 60 8.18 -19.40 2.84
CA GLY A 60 9.21 -18.72 2.05
C GLY A 60 8.76 -18.22 0.67
N GLU A 61 7.47 -18.31 0.33
CA GLU A 61 6.95 -17.92 -0.99
C GLU A 61 5.77 -16.94 -0.91
N LEU A 62 5.70 -16.05 -1.92
CA LEU A 62 4.57 -15.16 -2.14
C LEU A 62 3.47 -15.88 -2.91
N HIS A 63 2.28 -15.96 -2.32
CA HIS A 63 1.09 -16.55 -2.93
C HIS A 63 0.06 -15.48 -3.26
N PHE A 64 -0.36 -15.44 -4.52
CA PHE A 64 -1.41 -14.53 -4.99
C PHE A 64 -2.76 -15.24 -5.02
N HIS A 65 -3.72 -14.70 -4.27
CA HIS A 65 -5.11 -15.15 -4.29
C HIS A 65 -5.94 -14.13 -5.05
N VAL A 66 -6.45 -14.54 -6.22
CA VAL A 66 -7.12 -13.66 -7.17
C VAL A 66 -8.50 -14.23 -7.48
N ALA A 67 -9.55 -13.46 -7.18
CA ALA A 67 -10.91 -13.81 -7.55
C ALA A 67 -11.06 -13.83 -9.08
N PRO A 68 -12.00 -14.64 -9.63
CA PRO A 68 -12.27 -14.64 -11.07
C PRO A 68 -12.50 -13.22 -11.58
N GLU A 69 -11.88 -12.87 -12.70
CA GLU A 69 -11.99 -11.57 -13.38
C GLU A 69 -11.44 -10.35 -12.59
N ALA A 70 -10.87 -10.54 -11.40
CA ALA A 70 -10.29 -9.43 -10.64
C ALA A 70 -9.04 -8.82 -11.31
N LEU A 71 -8.23 -9.67 -11.96
CA LEU A 71 -7.02 -9.28 -12.70
C LEU A 71 -6.99 -9.85 -14.11
N THR A 72 -6.46 -9.06 -15.03
CA THR A 72 -6.04 -9.55 -16.35
C THR A 72 -4.72 -10.33 -16.26
N LYS A 73 -4.41 -11.14 -17.28
CA LYS A 73 -3.12 -11.86 -17.35
C LYS A 73 -1.91 -10.91 -17.33
N ALA A 74 -2.04 -9.74 -17.95
CA ALA A 74 -0.97 -8.73 -17.98
C ALA A 74 -0.75 -8.10 -16.59
N GLU A 75 -1.81 -7.84 -15.84
CA GLU A 75 -1.73 -7.33 -14.47
C GLU A 75 -1.16 -8.38 -13.50
N LEU A 76 -1.52 -9.65 -13.67
CA LEU A 76 -0.90 -10.73 -12.89
C LEU A 76 0.60 -10.86 -13.21
N ALA A 77 0.99 -10.78 -14.49
CA ALA A 77 2.38 -10.78 -14.89
C ALA A 77 3.15 -9.57 -14.33
N LEU A 78 2.51 -8.39 -14.23
CA LEU A 78 3.07 -7.22 -13.57
C LEU A 78 3.36 -7.51 -12.09
N LEU A 79 2.40 -8.06 -11.33
CA LEU A 79 2.62 -8.40 -9.93
C LEU A 79 3.76 -9.42 -9.75
N LEU A 80 3.80 -10.44 -10.60
CA LEU A 80 4.85 -11.46 -10.59
C LEU A 80 6.23 -10.93 -11.01
N GLY A 81 6.27 -9.88 -11.83
CA GLY A 81 7.51 -9.19 -12.22
C GLY A 81 8.05 -8.23 -11.15
N HIS A 82 7.22 -7.89 -10.16
CA HIS A 82 7.53 -6.90 -9.11
C HIS A 82 7.44 -7.51 -7.70
N LYS A 83 7.93 -8.75 -7.53
CA LYS A 83 7.86 -9.49 -6.25
C LYS A 83 8.43 -8.72 -5.07
N GLU A 84 9.52 -7.98 -5.27
CA GLU A 84 10.14 -7.15 -4.24
C GLU A 84 9.18 -6.07 -3.72
N GLU A 85 8.55 -5.34 -4.63
CA GLU A 85 7.58 -4.29 -4.31
C GLU A 85 6.34 -4.88 -3.63
N VAL A 86 5.86 -6.03 -4.12
CA VAL A 86 4.74 -6.77 -3.52
C VAL A 86 5.08 -7.28 -2.12
N GLY A 87 6.27 -7.83 -1.93
CA GLY A 87 6.74 -8.37 -0.65
C GLY A 87 6.95 -7.27 0.39
N GLY A 88 7.56 -6.15 -0.02
CA GLY A 88 7.71 -4.97 0.84
C GLY A 88 6.35 -4.39 1.26
N TRP A 89 5.40 -4.31 0.32
CA TRP A 89 4.03 -3.92 0.62
C TRP A 89 3.36 -4.87 1.62
N LEU A 90 3.48 -6.19 1.39
CA LEU A 90 2.92 -7.20 2.28
C LEU A 90 3.50 -7.10 3.69
N LEU A 91 4.82 -6.88 3.81
CA LEU A 91 5.49 -6.70 5.09
C LEU A 91 4.94 -5.50 5.86
N LEU A 92 4.83 -4.34 5.21
CA LEU A 92 4.25 -3.13 5.83
C LEU A 92 2.82 -3.38 6.30
N HIS A 93 2.00 -4.03 5.47
CA HIS A 93 0.63 -4.43 5.83
C HIS A 93 0.61 -5.33 7.07
N LYS A 94 1.40 -6.41 7.08
CA LYS A 94 1.43 -7.38 8.19
C LYS A 94 1.87 -6.76 9.51
N LEU A 95 2.89 -5.89 9.48
CA LEU A 95 3.37 -5.22 10.68
C LEU A 95 2.30 -4.28 11.27
N LEU A 96 1.61 -3.53 10.42
CA LEU A 96 0.55 -2.62 10.86
C LEU A 96 -0.72 -3.35 11.33
N GLU A 97 -1.13 -4.42 10.63
CA GLU A 97 -2.24 -5.30 11.04
C GLU A 97 -1.96 -5.94 12.40
N ALA A 98 -0.72 -6.36 12.65
CA ALA A 98 -0.28 -6.86 13.94
C ALA A 98 -0.26 -5.80 15.05
N GLY A 99 -0.40 -4.51 14.70
CA GLY A 99 -0.44 -3.39 15.64
C GLY A 99 0.92 -2.77 15.96
N TYR A 100 1.96 -3.04 15.15
CA TYR A 100 3.25 -2.36 15.32
C TYR A 100 3.20 -0.91 14.85
N SER A 101 3.93 -0.05 15.55
CA SER A 101 4.28 1.29 15.06
C SER A 101 5.60 1.21 14.30
N LEU A 102 5.59 1.61 13.04
CA LEU A 102 6.78 1.60 12.18
C LEU A 102 7.62 2.87 12.38
N ARG A 103 8.92 2.73 12.62
CA ARG A 103 9.86 3.87 12.64
C ARG A 103 10.89 3.71 11.54
N LEU A 104 11.24 4.81 10.87
CA LEU A 104 12.44 4.88 10.06
C LEU A 104 13.54 5.56 10.88
N GLN A 105 14.69 4.91 10.97
CA GLN A 105 15.87 5.46 11.63
C GLN A 105 17.03 5.51 10.64
N PRO A 106 17.88 6.55 10.64
CA PRO A 106 19.10 6.55 9.86
C PRO A 106 19.95 5.32 10.22
N SER A 107 20.50 4.66 9.19
CA SER A 107 21.38 3.50 9.42
C SER A 107 22.68 3.93 10.09
N GLU A 108 23.11 3.19 11.10
CA GLU A 108 24.42 3.38 11.75
C GLU A 108 25.59 2.86 10.90
N TYR A 109 25.29 2.01 9.90
CA TYR A 109 26.28 1.29 9.10
C TYR A 109 26.52 1.91 7.71
N GLY A 110 25.82 2.99 7.36
CA GLY A 110 25.98 3.64 6.07
C GLY A 110 24.86 4.63 5.74
N PRO A 111 24.90 5.25 4.55
CA PRO A 111 23.81 6.10 4.09
C PRO A 111 22.54 5.27 3.90
N GLY A 112 21.43 5.70 4.49
CA GLY A 112 20.15 5.03 4.33
C GLY A 112 19.30 5.07 5.60
N TYR A 113 18.18 4.38 5.56
CA TYR A 113 17.29 4.18 6.69
C TYR A 113 17.08 2.69 6.94
N VAL A 114 16.75 2.36 8.17
CA VAL A 114 16.27 1.04 8.57
C VAL A 114 14.85 1.17 9.11
N LEU A 115 14.00 0.20 8.77
CA LEU A 115 12.66 0.08 9.34
C LEU A 115 12.75 -0.59 10.71
N ILE A 116 12.16 -0.01 11.75
CA ILE A 116 12.12 -0.63 13.07
C ILE A 116 10.66 -0.74 13.49
N PRO A 117 10.09 -1.96 13.51
CA PRO A 117 8.80 -2.21 14.15
C PRO A 117 8.92 -1.99 15.65
N THR A 118 8.06 -1.16 16.21
CA THR A 118 8.07 -0.82 17.64
C THR A 118 6.70 -1.04 18.27
N GLY A 119 6.69 -1.21 19.59
CA GLY A 119 5.49 -1.55 20.35
C GLY A 119 5.31 -3.06 20.53
N LYS A 120 4.23 -3.43 21.21
CA LYS A 120 3.81 -4.84 21.35
C LYS A 120 2.70 -5.10 20.33
N PRO A 121 2.71 -6.26 19.65
CA PRO A 121 1.62 -6.59 18.75
C PRO A 121 0.33 -6.68 19.55
N SER A 122 -0.74 -6.10 19.02
CA SER A 122 -2.07 -6.12 19.62
C SER A 122 -2.86 -7.38 19.26
N GLN A 123 -2.33 -8.19 18.33
CA GLN A 123 -2.93 -9.43 17.83
C GLN A 123 -1.93 -10.59 17.89
N PRO A 124 -2.38 -11.85 17.90
CA PRO A 124 -1.52 -13.00 17.71
C PRO A 124 -0.82 -12.93 16.34
N VAL A 125 0.48 -13.18 16.31
CA VAL A 125 1.31 -13.16 15.11
C VAL A 125 2.08 -14.46 14.99
N ASP A 126 2.15 -15.02 13.78
CA ASP A 126 3.13 -16.05 13.43
C ASP A 126 4.51 -15.38 13.31
N PHE A 127 5.21 -15.33 14.44
CA PHE A 127 6.51 -14.66 14.52
C PHE A 127 7.56 -15.24 13.57
N PRO A 128 7.75 -16.57 13.45
CA PRO A 128 8.66 -17.15 12.47
C PRO A 128 8.39 -16.68 11.04
N ALA A 129 7.13 -16.75 10.57
CA ALA A 129 6.79 -16.33 9.22
C ALA A 129 6.94 -14.81 9.01
N LEU A 130 6.57 -14.00 10.01
CA LEU A 130 6.74 -12.55 9.93
C LEU A 130 8.22 -12.15 9.94
N PHE A 131 9.06 -12.84 10.72
CA PHE A 131 10.49 -12.59 10.76
C PHE A 131 11.16 -12.94 9.43
N GLU A 132 10.80 -14.07 8.83
CA GLU A 132 11.30 -14.46 7.51
C GLU A 132 10.88 -13.44 6.42
N LEU A 133 9.62 -13.01 6.44
CA LEU A 133 9.11 -11.97 5.54
C LEU A 133 9.86 -10.64 5.76
N TYR A 134 10.14 -10.31 7.02
CA TYR A 134 10.89 -9.11 7.38
C TYR A 134 12.31 -9.17 6.85
N ASP A 135 13.03 -10.26 7.07
CA ASP A 135 14.41 -10.46 6.60
C ASP A 135 14.48 -10.43 5.06
N THR A 136 13.49 -11.03 4.39
CA THR A 136 13.45 -11.11 2.93
C THR A 136 13.14 -9.76 2.25
N PHE A 137 12.18 -8.99 2.77
CA PHE A 137 11.69 -7.78 2.09
C PHE A 137 11.91 -6.48 2.88
N HIS A 138 12.84 -6.48 3.84
CA HIS A 138 13.16 -5.31 4.65
C HIS A 138 13.44 -4.07 3.79
N ASP A 139 14.40 -4.18 2.87
CA ASP A 139 14.86 -3.05 2.06
C ASP A 139 13.76 -2.54 1.13
N SER A 140 12.96 -3.45 0.57
CA SER A 140 11.81 -3.11 -0.28
C SER A 140 10.73 -2.37 0.51
N ALA A 141 10.47 -2.78 1.76
CA ALA A 141 9.56 -2.06 2.65
C ALA A 141 10.10 -0.68 3.05
N VAL A 142 11.40 -0.56 3.35
CA VAL A 142 12.06 0.73 3.61
C VAL A 142 11.92 1.66 2.40
N ALA A 143 12.22 1.17 1.19
CA ALA A 143 12.12 1.94 -0.04
C ALA A 143 10.70 2.46 -0.28
N LEU A 144 9.68 1.61 -0.08
CA LEU A 144 8.27 2.01 -0.21
C LEU A 144 7.88 3.09 0.80
N LEU A 145 8.34 2.95 2.05
CA LEU A 145 8.03 3.91 3.10
C LEU A 145 8.73 5.26 2.85
N LEU A 146 9.98 5.24 2.39
CA LEU A 146 10.70 6.46 1.99
C LEU A 146 10.06 7.14 0.78
N ASP A 147 9.61 6.37 -0.21
CA ASP A 147 8.87 6.91 -1.35
C ASP A 147 7.57 7.59 -0.89
N ALA A 148 6.87 6.99 0.09
CA ALA A 148 5.69 7.59 0.70
C ALA A 148 6.01 8.87 1.47
N CYS A 149 7.05 8.88 2.29
CA CYS A 149 7.56 10.06 2.97
C CYS A 149 7.84 11.20 1.98
N ARG A 150 8.53 10.89 0.87
CA ARG A 150 8.85 11.86 -0.18
C ARG A 150 7.60 12.46 -0.82
N LEU A 151 6.62 11.62 -1.20
CA LEU A 151 5.38 12.07 -1.84
C LEU A 151 4.53 12.93 -0.90
N LEU A 152 4.46 12.54 0.38
CA LEU A 152 3.70 13.23 1.41
C LEU A 152 4.46 14.40 2.06
N LYS A 153 5.72 14.63 1.67
CA LYS A 153 6.62 15.63 2.25
C LYS A 153 6.75 15.49 3.77
N ILE A 154 6.86 14.26 4.23
CA ILE A 154 7.06 13.89 5.64
C ILE A 154 8.55 13.58 5.84
N ASP A 155 9.14 14.10 6.90
CA ASP A 155 10.46 13.63 7.34
C ASP A 155 10.36 12.15 7.75
N PRO A 156 11.22 11.24 7.25
CA PRO A 156 11.17 9.83 7.59
C PRO A 156 11.06 9.52 9.09
N MET A 157 11.70 10.32 9.95
CA MET A 157 11.67 10.12 11.40
C MET A 157 10.34 10.54 12.03
N ASP A 158 9.57 11.41 11.38
CA ASP A 158 8.23 11.83 11.79
C ASP A 158 7.12 10.91 11.26
N TRP A 159 7.49 9.85 10.53
CA TRP A 159 6.56 8.83 10.05
C TRP A 159 5.61 8.29 11.12
N PRO A 160 6.06 7.87 12.34
CA PRO A 160 5.19 7.22 13.31
C PRO A 160 4.00 8.09 13.72
N LYS A 161 4.25 9.38 14.00
CA LYS A 161 3.21 10.35 14.37
C LYS A 161 2.19 10.54 13.25
N THR A 162 2.67 10.53 12.01
CA THR A 162 1.84 10.75 10.84
C THR A 162 1.00 9.51 10.50
N ALA A 163 1.59 8.32 10.63
CA ALA A 163 0.91 7.04 10.47
C ALA A 163 -0.19 6.86 11.52
N GLU A 164 0.06 7.19 12.78
CA GLU A 164 -0.98 7.18 13.83
C GLU A 164 -2.17 8.07 13.50
N ARG A 165 -1.92 9.26 12.94
CA ARG A 165 -2.98 10.15 12.47
C ARG A 165 -3.81 9.49 11.36
N PHE A 166 -3.16 8.88 10.36
CA PHE A 166 -3.87 8.21 9.27
C PHE A 166 -4.71 7.03 9.75
N VAL A 167 -4.17 6.21 10.66
CA VAL A 167 -4.91 5.07 11.23
C VAL A 167 -6.12 5.54 12.04
N ARG A 168 -5.97 6.62 12.84
CA ARG A 168 -7.09 7.24 13.57
C ARG A 168 -8.15 7.77 12.61
N GLU A 169 -7.76 8.51 11.58
CA GLU A 169 -8.69 9.04 10.57
C GLU A 169 -9.43 7.93 9.82
N ALA A 170 -8.74 6.85 9.44
CA ALA A 170 -9.36 5.68 8.80
C ALA A 170 -10.37 4.99 9.73
N THR A 171 -10.03 4.87 11.02
CA THR A 171 -10.92 4.29 12.03
C THR A 171 -12.18 5.14 12.23
N LEU A 172 -12.03 6.46 12.31
CA LEU A 172 -13.16 7.39 12.43
C LEU A 172 -14.09 7.32 11.21
N ARG A 173 -13.54 7.31 10.00
CA ARG A 173 -14.37 7.17 8.79
C ARG A 173 -15.09 5.81 8.71
N ARG A 174 -14.49 4.75 9.25
CA ARG A 174 -15.15 3.43 9.37
C ARG A 174 -16.39 3.51 10.26
N GLU A 175 -16.30 4.22 11.39
CA GLU A 175 -17.42 4.43 12.31
C GLU A 175 -18.52 5.32 11.70
N GLU A 176 -18.16 6.36 10.96
CA GLU A 176 -19.10 7.22 10.22
C GLU A 176 -19.86 6.46 9.11
N CYS A 177 -19.21 5.52 8.42
CA CYS A 177 -19.86 4.68 7.41
C CYS A 177 -20.83 3.66 8.02
N LEU A 178 -20.54 3.14 9.21
CA LEU A 178 -21.38 2.16 9.92
C LEU A 178 -22.60 2.81 10.59
N THR A 179 -22.52 4.11 10.90
CA THR A 179 -23.56 4.84 11.65
C THR A 179 -24.58 5.55 10.76
N LYS A 180 -24.49 5.46 9.43
CA LYS A 180 -25.47 6.09 8.52
C LYS A 180 -26.72 5.20 8.39
N PRO A 181 -27.87 5.55 9.01
CA PRO A 181 -29.08 4.76 8.83
C PRO A 181 -29.54 4.86 7.37
N GLU A 182 -29.91 3.72 6.80
CA GLU A 182 -30.61 3.62 5.53
C GLU A 182 -31.88 4.49 5.64
N ARG A 183 -31.96 5.58 4.87
CA ARG A 183 -33.22 6.35 4.81
C ARG A 183 -34.28 5.41 4.24
N PRO A 184 -35.42 5.20 4.91
CA PRO A 184 -36.49 4.42 4.32
C PRO A 184 -36.96 5.13 3.05
N ALA A 185 -37.03 4.38 1.95
CA ALA A 185 -37.61 4.84 0.71
C ALA A 185 -39.04 5.31 1.00
N ARG A 186 -39.34 6.58 0.72
CA ARG A 186 -40.70 7.10 0.78
C ARG A 186 -41.49 6.43 -0.33
N GLY A 187 -42.44 5.57 0.05
CA GLY A 187 -43.54 5.12 -0.81
C GLY A 187 -44.58 6.21 -1.02
#